data_AF-A0A9D5QPM1-F1
#
_entry.id   AF-A0A9D5QPM1-F1
#
_cell.length_a   1.000
_cell.length_b   1.000
_cell.length_c   1.000
_cell.angle_alpha   90.00
_cell.angle_beta   90.00
_cell.angle_gamma   90.00
#
_symmetry.space_group_name_H-M   'P 1'
#
loop_
_entity.id
_entity.type
_entity.pdbx_description
1 polymer ?
#
loop_
_entity_poly.entity_id
_entity_poly.type
_entity_poly.pdbx_seq_one_letter_code
_entity_poly.pdbx_strand_id
1 'polypeptide(L)'
;MTLEESIARLVNEYIENFDRFDHNPQIRVNPLKKTATLVNGRDMQLEIEDNDEAIEDAAAADGMETEDAADYQASQNPDFYAVKSLLINTPAGTTIANAKAISDVAANYEDEK
;
A
#
# COMPACT_ATOMS: atom_id res chain seq x y z
N MET A 1 -15.02 6.07 -7.80
CA MET A 1 -13.60 6.40 -7.55
C MET A 1 -12.84 5.10 -7.69
N THR A 2 -11.93 5.01 -8.66
CA THR A 2 -11.11 3.82 -8.90
C THR A 2 -9.94 3.76 -7.90
N LEU A 3 -9.24 2.62 -7.87
CA LEU A 3 -8.00 2.50 -7.08
C LEU A 3 -6.95 3.49 -7.59
N GLU A 4 -6.81 3.65 -8.91
CA GLU A 4 -5.94 4.63 -9.55
C GLU A 4 -6.24 6.07 -9.05
N GLU A 5 -7.50 6.49 -9.10
CA GLU A 5 -7.92 7.82 -8.62
C GLU A 5 -7.62 8.00 -7.13
N SER A 6 -7.78 6.94 -6.33
CA SER A 6 -7.51 6.95 -4.89
C SER A 6 -6.02 7.14 -4.61
N ILE A 7 -5.16 6.36 -5.28
CA ILE A 7 -3.71 6.49 -5.16
C ILE A 7 -3.26 7.88 -5.63
N ALA A 8 -3.76 8.36 -6.77
CA ALA A 8 -3.42 9.69 -7.28
C ALA A 8 -3.81 10.80 -6.30
N ARG A 9 -4.98 10.71 -5.66
CA ARG A 9 -5.39 11.67 -4.63
C ARG A 9 -4.44 11.65 -3.44
N LEU A 10 -4.06 10.48 -2.93
CA LEU A 10 -3.16 10.33 -1.79
C LEU A 10 -1.74 10.86 -2.09
N VAL A 11 -1.24 10.62 -3.30
CA VAL A 11 0.06 11.14 -3.74
C VAL A 11 0.02 12.67 -3.83
N ASN A 12 -1.07 13.26 -4.34
CA ASN A 12 -1.22 14.72 -4.34
C ASN A 12 -1.33 15.29 -2.92
N GLU A 13 -2.10 14.63 -2.05
CA GLU A 13 -2.22 15.03 -0.63
C GLU A 13 -0.85 15.02 0.07
N TYR A 14 -0.01 14.01 -0.22
CA TYR A 14 1.38 13.97 0.24
C TYR A 14 2.20 15.16 -0.29
N ILE A 15 2.11 15.48 -1.59
CA ILE A 15 2.86 16.61 -2.17
C ILE A 15 2.46 17.93 -1.48
N GLU A 16 1.17 18.13 -1.25
CA GLU A 16 0.62 19.33 -0.60
C GLU A 16 0.98 19.41 0.90
N ASN A 17 1.21 18.27 1.55
CA ASN A 17 1.42 18.17 3.00
C ASN A 17 2.75 17.48 3.36
N PHE A 18 3.78 17.57 2.50
CA PHE A 18 4.98 16.71 2.63
C PHE A 18 5.66 16.82 4.01
N ASP A 19 5.59 18.00 4.65
CA ASP A 19 6.14 18.28 5.99
C ASP A 19 5.45 17.50 7.12
N ARG A 20 4.23 17.00 6.89
CA ARG A 20 3.44 16.23 7.85
C ARG A 20 3.76 14.74 7.83
N PHE A 21 4.59 14.28 6.89
CA PHE A 21 4.93 12.89 6.69
C PHE A 21 6.41 12.63 6.98
N ASP A 22 6.69 11.38 7.35
CA ASP A 22 8.04 10.91 7.63
C ASP A 22 8.94 10.79 6.39
N HIS A 23 10.22 10.49 6.61
CA HIS A 23 11.20 10.29 5.53
C HIS A 23 10.87 9.15 4.54
N ASN A 24 9.90 8.28 4.87
CA ASN A 24 9.52 7.12 4.08
C ASN A 24 8.00 6.87 4.06
N PRO A 25 7.18 7.75 3.48
CA PRO A 25 5.74 7.53 3.39
C PRO A 25 5.42 6.47 2.33
N GLN A 26 4.38 5.68 2.60
CA GLN A 26 3.98 4.53 1.80
C GLN A 26 2.50 4.62 1.44
N ILE A 27 2.15 4.20 0.25
CA ILE A 27 0.78 3.90 -0.15
C ILE A 27 0.51 2.45 0.20
N ARG A 28 -0.39 2.22 1.15
CA ARG A 28 -0.90 0.91 1.53
C ARG A 28 -2.11 0.58 0.65
N VAL A 29 -2.01 -0.47 -0.16
CA VAL A 29 -3.10 -0.98 -0.98
C VAL A 29 -3.65 -2.25 -0.33
N ASN A 30 -4.96 -2.29 -0.12
CA ASN A 30 -5.64 -3.52 0.26
C ASN A 30 -6.13 -4.22 -1.02
N PRO A 31 -5.55 -5.37 -1.41
CA PRO A 31 -5.88 -6.05 -2.67
C PRO A 31 -7.35 -6.45 -2.77
N LEU A 32 -7.96 -6.85 -1.66
CA LEU A 32 -9.34 -7.35 -1.63
C LEU A 32 -10.38 -6.26 -1.68
N LYS A 33 -10.15 -5.17 -0.94
CA LYS A 33 -11.05 -4.00 -0.92
C LYS A 33 -10.79 -3.07 -2.10
N LYS A 34 -9.65 -3.23 -2.80
CA LYS A 34 -9.17 -2.34 -3.86
C LYS A 34 -9.15 -0.89 -3.40
N THR A 35 -8.70 -0.68 -2.17
CA THR A 35 -8.62 0.62 -1.50
C THR A 35 -7.19 0.96 -1.17
N ALA A 36 -6.81 2.23 -1.33
CA ALA A 36 -5.50 2.74 -0.96
C ALA A 36 -5.59 3.68 0.24
N THR A 37 -4.54 3.70 1.07
CA THR A 37 -4.38 4.62 2.20
C THR A 37 -2.92 5.10 2.27
N LEU A 38 -2.70 6.36 2.65
CA LEU A 38 -1.35 6.91 2.85
C LEU A 38 -0.95 6.69 4.31
N VAL A 39 0.18 6.04 4.53
CA VAL A 39 0.72 5.73 5.86
C VAL A 39 2.16 6.22 5.98
N ASN A 40 2.56 6.58 7.20
CA ASN A 40 3.95 6.91 7.49
C ASN A 40 4.78 5.63 7.58
N GLY A 41 6.05 5.69 7.20
CA GLY A 41 6.94 4.52 7.25
C GLY A 41 7.22 4.00 8.67
N ARG A 42 7.02 4.83 9.70
CA ARG A 42 7.04 4.41 11.11
C ARG A 42 5.78 3.65 11.52
N ASP A 43 4.63 4.08 11.01
CA ASP A 43 3.32 3.44 11.21
C ASP A 43 3.29 2.06 10.53
N MET A 44 3.87 1.96 9.33
CA MET A 44 4.02 0.70 8.61
C MET A 44 4.83 -0.35 9.39
N GLN A 45 5.93 0.04 10.05
CA GLN A 45 6.76 -0.92 10.81
C GLN A 45 5.99 -1.50 11.99
N LEU A 46 5.29 -0.65 12.75
CA LEU A 46 4.46 -1.09 13.87
C LEU A 46 3.34 -2.04 13.43
N GLU A 47 2.68 -1.76 12.31
CA GLU A 47 1.58 -2.60 11.82
C GLU A 47 2.05 -3.91 11.20
N ILE A 48 3.27 -3.98 10.63
CA ILE A 48 3.85 -5.26 10.17
C ILE A 48 4.17 -6.12 11.40
N GLU A 49 4.76 -5.54 12.44
CA GLU A 49 5.09 -6.24 13.69
C GLU A 49 3.82 -6.75 14.42
N ASP A 50 2.75 -5.95 14.50
CA ASP A 50 1.46 -6.39 15.07
C ASP A 50 0.75 -7.47 14.21
N ASN A 51 0.93 -7.44 12.88
CA ASN A 51 0.33 -8.44 11.98
C ASN A 51 1.09 -9.78 12.02
N ASP A 52 2.43 -9.77 12.06
CA ASP A 52 3.23 -10.98 12.25
C ASP A 52 2.88 -11.69 13.58
N GLU A 53 2.67 -10.95 14.68
CA GLU A 53 2.30 -11.55 15.97
C GLU A 53 0.86 -12.11 15.97
N ALA A 54 -0.08 -11.48 15.26
CA ALA A 54 -1.44 -12.01 15.09
C ALA A 54 -1.51 -13.27 14.20
N ILE A 55 -0.62 -13.38 13.22
CA ILE A 55 -0.50 -14.56 12.35
C ILE A 55 0.08 -15.75 13.12
N GLU A 56 1.13 -15.52 13.93
CA GLU A 56 1.72 -16.58 14.77
C GLU A 56 0.72 -17.13 15.80
N ASP A 57 -0.12 -16.27 16.42
CA ASP A 57 -1.13 -16.70 17.41
C ASP A 57 -2.32 -17.45 16.75
N ALA A 58 -2.72 -17.06 15.53
CA ALA A 58 -3.77 -17.73 14.77
C ALA A 58 -3.32 -19.11 14.23
N ALA A 59 -2.07 -19.23 13.76
CA ALA A 59 -1.49 -20.49 13.32
C ALA A 59 -1.26 -21.47 14.49
N ALA A 60 -0.96 -20.97 15.69
CA ALA A 60 -0.82 -21.79 16.89
C ALA A 60 -2.17 -22.31 17.43
N ALA A 61 -3.28 -21.60 17.19
CA ALA A 61 -4.60 -21.97 17.68
C ALA A 61 -5.34 -23.00 16.79
N ASP A 62 -5.11 -22.99 15.48
CA ASP A 62 -5.76 -23.88 14.51
C ASP A 62 -4.74 -24.90 13.98
N GLY A 63 -4.53 -26.00 14.73
CA GLY A 63 -3.57 -27.07 14.43
C GLY A 63 -3.83 -27.88 13.14
N MET A 64 -4.41 -27.27 12.11
CA MET A 64 -4.53 -27.74 10.74
C MET A 64 -4.29 -26.57 9.78
N GLU A 65 -3.03 -26.18 9.60
CA GLU A 65 -2.59 -25.36 8.46
C GLU A 65 -2.96 -26.11 7.17
N THR A 66 -4.08 -25.73 6.55
CA THR A 66 -4.34 -26.04 5.15
C THR A 66 -3.72 -24.94 4.30
N GLU A 67 -3.12 -25.30 3.16
CA GLU A 67 -2.56 -24.33 2.21
C GLU A 67 -3.58 -23.23 1.87
N ASP A 68 -4.88 -23.56 1.81
CA ASP A 68 -5.99 -22.65 1.54
C ASP A 68 -6.16 -21.53 2.60
N ALA A 69 -5.92 -21.82 3.88
CA ALA A 69 -6.01 -20.82 4.96
C ALA A 69 -4.79 -19.89 4.95
N ALA A 70 -3.61 -20.43 4.68
CA ALA A 70 -2.37 -19.65 4.53
C ALA A 70 -2.44 -18.75 3.29
N ASP A 71 -2.94 -19.25 2.15
CA ASP A 71 -3.19 -18.48 0.93
C ASP A 71 -4.24 -17.39 1.17
N TYR A 72 -5.33 -17.70 1.88
CA TYR A 72 -6.35 -16.70 2.21
C TYR A 72 -5.78 -15.61 3.12
N GLN A 73 -4.97 -15.95 4.13
CA GLN A 73 -4.32 -14.96 4.99
C GLN A 73 -3.29 -14.12 4.21
N ALA A 74 -2.46 -14.74 3.38
CA ALA A 74 -1.51 -14.03 2.53
C ALA A 74 -2.21 -13.09 1.54
N SER A 75 -3.38 -13.45 1.02
CA SER A 75 -4.19 -12.60 0.13
C SER A 75 -4.78 -11.35 0.82
N GLN A 76 -4.86 -11.33 2.15
CA GLN A 76 -5.27 -10.16 2.92
C GLN A 76 -4.11 -9.19 3.17
N ASN A 77 -2.86 -9.63 2.97
CA ASN A 77 -1.71 -8.81 3.30
C ASN A 77 -1.69 -7.57 2.41
N PRO A 78 -1.66 -6.38 3.00
CA PRO A 78 -1.63 -5.16 2.22
C PRO A 78 -0.27 -5.01 1.53
N ASP A 79 -0.31 -4.56 0.28
CA ASP A 79 0.89 -4.17 -0.44
C ASP A 79 1.28 -2.73 -0.09
N PHE A 80 2.58 -2.48 -0.01
CA PHE A 80 3.13 -1.17 0.30
C PHE A 80 3.98 -0.65 -0.86
N TYR A 81 3.63 0.55 -1.34
CA TYR A 81 4.33 1.24 -2.41
C TYR A 81 4.93 2.54 -1.91
N ALA A 82 6.23 2.71 -2.05
CA ALA A 82 6.90 3.93 -1.62
C ALA A 82 6.35 5.12 -2.42
N VAL A 83 5.88 6.17 -1.73
CA VAL A 83 5.32 7.36 -2.40
C VAL A 83 6.34 7.96 -3.36
N LYS A 84 7.64 7.95 -2.99
CA LYS A 84 8.74 8.44 -3.83
C LYS A 84 8.80 7.78 -5.22
N SER A 85 8.44 6.50 -5.33
CA SER A 85 8.40 5.78 -6.61
C SER A 85 7.21 6.21 -7.49
N LEU A 86 6.20 6.83 -6.89
CA LEU A 86 5.00 7.37 -7.54
C LEU A 86 5.11 8.86 -7.84
N LEU A 87 6.29 9.46 -7.66
CA LEU A 87 6.57 10.85 -7.98
C LEU A 87 7.44 10.94 -9.23
N ILE A 88 7.27 12.02 -9.98
CA ILE A 88 8.14 12.38 -11.08
C ILE A 88 8.56 13.84 -10.96
N ASN A 89 9.83 14.11 -11.22
CA ASN A 89 10.34 15.47 -11.29
C ASN A 89 10.15 16.01 -12.69
N THR A 90 9.46 17.14 -12.79
CA THR A 90 9.31 17.88 -14.03
C THR A 90 10.64 18.58 -14.40
N PRO A 91 10.86 18.90 -15.68
CA PRO A 91 12.02 19.70 -16.09
C PRO A 91 12.07 21.10 -15.45
N ALA A 92 10.95 21.58 -14.88
CA ALA A 92 10.88 22.81 -14.11
C ALA A 92 11.38 22.67 -12.65
N GLY A 93 11.77 21.47 -12.23
CA GLY A 93 12.19 21.18 -10.86
C GLY A 93 11.03 20.94 -9.88
N THR A 94 9.78 20.94 -10.34
CA THR A 94 8.60 20.64 -9.52
C THR A 94 8.36 19.14 -9.48
N THR A 95 8.09 18.61 -8.29
CA THR A 95 7.66 17.21 -8.09
C THR A 95 6.15 17.10 -8.27
N ILE A 96 5.71 16.19 -9.14
CA ILE A 96 4.28 15.90 -9.39
C ILE A 96 4.01 14.40 -9.29
N ALA A 97 2.73 14.03 -9.18
CA ALA A 97 2.31 12.63 -9.23
C ALA A 97 2.65 11.99 -10.59
N ASN A 98 3.28 10.82 -10.55
CA ASN A 98 3.61 10.03 -11.74
C ASN A 98 2.41 9.18 -12.15
N ALA A 99 1.56 9.73 -13.02
CA ALA A 99 0.35 9.05 -13.49
C ALA A 99 0.63 7.65 -14.07
N LYS A 100 1.77 7.46 -14.75
CA LYS A 100 2.13 6.16 -15.30
C LYS A 100 2.41 5.13 -14.20
N ALA A 101 3.22 5.50 -13.20
CA ALA A 101 3.52 4.61 -12.08
C ALA A 101 2.29 4.29 -11.23
N ILE A 102 1.40 5.27 -11.05
CA ILE A 102 0.14 5.08 -10.33
C ILE A 102 -0.79 4.12 -11.07
N SER A 103 -0.91 4.28 -12.40
CA SER A 103 -1.70 3.39 -13.25
C SER A 103 -1.15 1.96 -13.25
N ASP A 104 0.18 1.80 -13.29
CA ASP A 104 0.86 0.50 -13.23
C ASP A 104 0.55 -0.24 -11.91
N VAL A 105 0.57 0.49 -10.78
CA VAL A 105 0.17 -0.06 -9.48
C VAL A 105 -1.30 -0.46 -9.50
N ALA A 106 -2.21 0.40 -9.98
CA ALA A 106 -3.63 0.10 -10.02
C ALA A 106 -3.95 -1.11 -10.92
N ALA A 107 -3.28 -1.21 -12.07
CA ALA A 107 -3.46 -2.29 -13.03
C ALA A 107 -3.21 -3.67 -12.42
N ASN A 108 -2.25 -3.80 -11.48
CA ASN A 108 -1.99 -5.06 -10.76
C ASN A 108 -3.20 -5.60 -9.99
N TYR A 109 -4.20 -4.76 -9.68
CA TYR A 109 -5.40 -5.12 -8.93
C TYR A 109 -6.69 -5.01 -9.76
N GLU A 110 -6.59 -4.46 -10.97
CA GLU A 110 -7.71 -4.34 -11.92
C GLU A 110 -7.72 -5.50 -12.93
N ASP A 111 -6.60 -6.19 -13.14
CA ASP A 111 -6.45 -7.38 -13.99
C ASP A 111 -6.77 -8.69 -13.23
N GLU A 112 -7.96 -8.77 -12.65
CA GLU A 112 -8.60 -10.06 -12.36
C GLU A 112 -9.90 -10.14 -13.17
N LYS A 113 -9.81 -10.74 -14.35
CA LYS A 113 -10.94 -11.22 -15.14
C LYS A 113 -10.68 -12.62 -15.68
#